data_AF-A0A957TDS4-F1
#
_entry.id   AF-A0A957TDS4-F1
#
_cell.length_a   1.000
_cell.length_b   1.000
_cell.length_c   1.000
_cell.angle_alpha   90.00
_cell.angle_beta   90.00
_cell.angle_gamma   90.00
#
_symmetry.space_group_name_H-M   'P 1'
#
loop_
_entity.id
_entity.type
_entity.pdbx_description
1 polymer ?
#
loop_
_entity_poly.entity_id
_entity_poly.type
_entity_poly.pdbx_seq_one_letter_code
_entity_poly.pdbx_strand_id
1 'polypeptide(L)'
;YSMLDSAELCQFVWGPTWTLYDGEQTAKMINSVTGWDMTLDELMEVGRRRLNLFRVFNAREGLTRNADKLPKKFFKELKGTGPTAGFALTHEEVESALDTYYKLAGWTNDGVPTRDTLKKHDVEWAAEYLPA
;
A
#
# COMPACT_ATOMS: atom_id res chain seq x y z
N TYR A 1 -2.26 5.97 -3.32
CA TYR A 1 -2.14 5.68 -4.76
C TYR A 1 -3.07 4.57 -5.24
N SER A 2 -3.21 3.43 -4.55
CA SER A 2 -4.10 2.34 -5.02
C SER A 2 -5.52 2.75 -5.40
N MET A 3 -6.15 3.66 -4.64
CA MET A 3 -7.46 4.24 -4.99
C MET A 3 -7.41 5.06 -6.28
N LEU A 4 -6.41 5.94 -6.44
CA LEU A 4 -6.23 6.76 -7.64
C LEU A 4 -6.03 5.90 -8.88
N ASP A 5 -5.23 4.83 -8.81
CA ASP A 5 -5.09 3.88 -9.92
C ASP A 5 -6.43 3.24 -10.29
N SER A 6 -7.27 2.93 -9.30
CA SER A 6 -8.58 2.31 -9.54
C SER A 6 -9.55 3.26 -10.26
N ALA A 7 -9.37 4.57 -10.06
CA ALA A 7 -10.11 5.62 -10.75
C ALA A 7 -9.37 6.16 -11.99
N GLU A 8 -8.20 5.59 -12.34
CA GLU A 8 -7.33 6.05 -13.43
C GLU A 8 -6.95 7.54 -13.34
N LEU A 9 -6.74 8.03 -12.12
CA LEU A 9 -6.42 9.42 -11.84
C LEU A 9 -4.91 9.64 -11.72
N CYS A 10 -4.42 10.66 -12.41
CA CYS A 10 -3.01 11.03 -12.38
C CYS A 10 -2.58 11.48 -10.97
N GLN A 11 -1.57 10.81 -10.42
CA GLN A 11 -0.99 11.16 -9.12
C GLN A 11 -0.36 12.57 -9.07
N PHE A 12 0.00 13.16 -10.21
CA PHE A 12 0.54 14.54 -10.24
C PHE A 12 -0.54 15.61 -10.10
N VAL A 13 -1.80 15.22 -10.17
CA VAL A 13 -2.95 16.12 -10.02
C VAL A 13 -3.63 15.87 -8.68
N TRP A 14 -3.75 14.59 -8.29
CA TRP A 14 -4.57 14.14 -7.15
C TRP A 14 -3.76 13.46 -6.03
N GLY A 15 -2.44 13.30 -6.18
CA GLY A 15 -1.59 12.57 -5.24
C GLY A 15 -1.00 13.45 -4.13
N PRO A 16 -0.56 12.85 -3.00
CA PRO A 16 -0.20 13.57 -1.77
C PRO A 16 1.04 14.45 -1.86
N THR A 17 1.83 14.36 -2.94
CA THR A 17 3.08 15.12 -3.10
C THR A 17 2.90 16.40 -3.91
N TRP A 18 1.86 16.48 -4.75
CA TRP A 18 1.59 17.61 -5.64
C TRP A 18 0.08 17.70 -5.93
N THR A 19 -0.71 18.04 -4.92
CA THR A 19 -2.18 18.11 -5.03
C THR A 19 -2.60 19.43 -5.68
N LEU A 20 -2.93 19.41 -6.98
CA LEU A 20 -3.77 20.47 -7.56
C LEU A 20 -5.20 20.36 -7.02
N TYR A 21 -5.63 19.13 -6.78
CA TYR A 21 -6.90 18.82 -6.13
C TYR A 21 -6.69 17.87 -4.94
N ASP A 22 -7.49 18.06 -3.91
CA ASP A 22 -7.47 17.25 -2.69
C ASP A 22 -8.37 15.99 -2.79
N GLY A 23 -8.38 15.20 -1.71
CA GLY A 23 -9.16 13.97 -1.63
C GLY A 23 -10.69 14.19 -1.69
N GLU A 24 -11.19 15.25 -1.06
CA GLU A 24 -12.63 15.56 -1.06
C GLU A 24 -13.09 16.01 -2.45
N GLN A 25 -12.26 16.78 -3.14
CA GLN A 25 -12.47 17.13 -4.54
C GLN A 25 -12.44 15.89 -5.43
N THR A 26 -11.63 14.87 -5.10
CA THR A 26 -11.60 13.58 -5.81
C THR A 26 -12.94 12.88 -5.67
N ALA A 27 -13.44 12.76 -4.43
CA ALA A 27 -14.72 12.13 -4.14
C ALA A 27 -15.88 12.84 -4.83
N LYS A 28 -15.90 14.17 -4.74
CA LYS A 28 -16.91 15.00 -5.43
C LYS A 28 -16.88 14.80 -6.95
N MET A 29 -15.70 14.74 -7.55
CA MET A 29 -15.54 14.52 -8.99
C MET A 29 -16.10 13.15 -9.39
N ILE A 30 -15.71 12.09 -8.67
CA ILE A 30 -16.20 10.73 -8.92
C ILE A 30 -17.73 10.69 -8.83
N ASN A 31 -18.31 11.18 -7.73
CA ASN A 31 -19.76 11.20 -7.53
C ASN A 31 -20.48 12.01 -8.62
N SER A 32 -19.90 13.13 -9.07
CA SER A 32 -20.49 13.96 -10.13
C SER A 32 -20.52 13.24 -11.49
N VAL A 33 -19.53 12.40 -11.78
CA VAL A 33 -19.41 11.67 -13.05
C VAL A 33 -20.22 10.37 -13.03
N THR A 34 -20.16 9.61 -11.93
CA THR A 34 -20.78 8.28 -11.83
C THR A 34 -22.21 8.31 -11.30
N GLY A 35 -22.61 9.39 -10.63
CA GLY A 35 -23.86 9.48 -9.89
C GLY A 35 -23.86 8.68 -8.58
N TRP A 36 -22.70 8.20 -8.14
CA TRP A 36 -22.57 7.55 -6.83
C TRP A 36 -22.60 8.57 -5.68
N ASP A 37 -22.82 8.06 -4.48
CA ASP A 37 -22.76 8.83 -3.23
C ASP A 37 -21.68 8.25 -2.31
N MET A 38 -20.44 8.28 -2.79
CA MET A 38 -19.30 7.76 -2.05
C MET A 38 -18.62 8.86 -1.24
N THR A 39 -18.26 8.52 -0.01
CA THR A 39 -17.34 9.31 0.82
C THR A 39 -15.89 9.06 0.42
N LEU A 40 -14.98 9.97 0.84
CA LEU A 40 -13.54 9.76 0.65
C LEU A 40 -13.05 8.48 1.34
N ASP A 41 -13.56 8.16 2.53
CA ASP A 41 -13.17 6.95 3.26
C ASP A 41 -13.57 5.66 2.52
N GLU A 42 -14.76 5.64 1.90
CA GLU A 42 -15.21 4.51 1.08
C GLU A 42 -14.37 4.38 -0.20
N LEU A 43 -13.92 5.48 -0.80
CA LEU A 43 -12.98 5.43 -1.92
C LEU A 43 -11.62 4.89 -1.47
N MET A 44 -11.12 5.32 -0.32
CA MET A 44 -9.88 4.79 0.25
C MET A 44 -10.00 3.30 0.56
N GLU A 45 -11.19 2.83 0.94
CA GLU A 45 -11.51 1.43 1.16
C GLU A 45 -11.40 0.59 -0.12
N VAL A 46 -11.82 1.10 -1.27
CA VAL A 46 -11.55 0.47 -2.58
C VAL A 46 -10.04 0.27 -2.79
N GLY A 47 -9.22 1.27 -2.43
CA GLY A 47 -7.77 1.17 -2.50
C GLY A 47 -7.19 0.07 -1.60
N ARG A 48 -7.72 -0.09 -0.37
CA ARG A 48 -7.33 -1.16 0.57
C ARG A 48 -7.72 -2.54 0.06
N ARG A 49 -8.92 -2.67 -0.51
CA ARG A 49 -9.38 -3.91 -1.15
C ARG A 49 -8.45 -4.34 -2.27
N ARG A 50 -8.13 -3.42 -3.20
CA ARG A 50 -7.19 -3.68 -4.31
C ARG A 50 -5.80 -4.10 -3.81
N LEU A 51 -5.27 -3.41 -2.80
CA LEU A 51 -3.95 -3.71 -2.24
C LEU A 51 -3.89 -5.12 -1.63
N ASN A 52 -4.93 -5.52 -0.91
CA ASN A 52 -5.02 -6.86 -0.33
C ASN A 52 -5.14 -7.94 -1.41
N LEU A 53 -5.93 -7.71 -2.46
CA LEU A 53 -6.04 -8.65 -3.58
C LEU A 53 -4.71 -8.85 -4.31
N PHE A 54 -3.93 -7.78 -4.50
CA PHE A 54 -2.57 -7.90 -5.04
C PHE A 54 -1.65 -8.70 -4.14
N ARG A 55 -1.75 -8.51 -2.82
CA ARG A 55 -0.94 -9.28 -1.89
C ARG A 55 -1.36 -10.75 -1.83
N VAL A 56 -2.65 -11.06 -1.90
CA VAL A 56 -3.16 -12.43 -2.03
C VAL A 56 -2.60 -13.09 -3.28
N PHE A 57 -2.66 -12.41 -4.44
CA PHE A 57 -2.09 -12.92 -5.68
C PHE A 57 -0.60 -13.22 -5.52
N ASN A 58 0.18 -12.26 -5.00
CA ASN A 58 1.61 -12.44 -4.79
C ASN A 58 1.92 -13.61 -3.84
N ALA A 59 1.17 -13.74 -2.74
CA ALA A 59 1.34 -14.83 -1.79
C ALA A 59 1.03 -16.19 -2.43
N ARG A 60 -0.02 -16.27 -3.26
CA ARG A 60 -0.35 -17.47 -4.04
C ARG A 60 0.78 -17.89 -4.97
N GLU A 61 1.46 -16.93 -5.59
CA GLU A 61 2.62 -17.15 -6.45
C GLU A 61 3.94 -17.37 -5.67
N GLY A 62 3.88 -17.43 -4.34
CA GLY A 62 5.04 -17.75 -3.48
C GLY A 62 5.87 -16.55 -3.03
N LEU A 63 5.41 -15.31 -3.24
CA LEU A 63 6.07 -14.14 -2.66
C LEU A 63 5.78 -14.08 -1.16
N THR A 64 6.84 -14.04 -0.38
CA THR A 64 6.83 -13.95 1.08
C THR A 64 7.51 -12.67 1.54
N ARG A 65 7.53 -12.40 2.85
CA ARG A 65 8.35 -11.34 3.46
C ARG A 65 9.79 -11.26 2.91
N ASN A 66 10.39 -12.38 2.55
CA ASN A 66 11.75 -12.42 1.98
C ASN A 66 11.93 -11.64 0.67
N ALA A 67 10.84 -11.34 -0.05
CA ALA A 67 10.85 -10.54 -1.27
C ALA A 67 10.75 -9.04 -0.98
N ASP A 68 10.27 -8.62 0.19
CA ASP A 68 10.07 -7.22 0.55
C ASP A 68 11.39 -6.59 1.04
N LYS A 69 12.37 -6.49 0.14
CA LYS A 69 13.74 -6.05 0.46
C LYS A 69 14.15 -4.81 -0.32
N LEU A 70 14.93 -3.96 0.34
CA LEU A 70 15.59 -2.84 -0.32
C LEU A 70 16.90 -3.28 -1.01
N PRO A 71 17.30 -2.62 -2.11
CA PRO A 71 18.61 -2.81 -2.70
C PRO A 71 19.76 -2.58 -1.71
N LYS A 72 20.86 -3.34 -1.85
CA LYS A 72 22.04 -3.26 -0.97
C LYS A 72 22.66 -1.86 -0.84
N LYS A 73 22.35 -0.93 -1.74
CA LYS A 73 22.82 0.46 -1.71
C LYS A 73 22.25 1.26 -0.54
N PHE A 74 21.04 0.94 -0.08
CA PHE A 74 20.40 1.64 1.03
C PHE A 74 21.12 1.42 2.38
N PHE A 75 21.86 0.32 2.50
CA PHE A 75 22.64 -0.05 3.70
C PHE A 75 24.11 0.39 3.62
N LYS A 76 24.45 1.25 2.65
CA LYS A 76 25.80 1.81 2.51
C LYS A 76 25.73 3.30 2.75
N GLU A 77 26.66 3.80 3.54
CA GLU A 77 26.76 5.23 3.82
C GLU A 77 26.87 6.05 2.53
N LEU A 78 26.01 7.07 2.44
CA LEU A 78 26.06 8.03 1.35
C LEU A 78 27.37 8.82 1.41
N LYS A 79 28.15 8.74 0.34
CA LYS A 79 29.40 9.48 0.19
C LYS A 79 29.11 10.92 -0.25
N GLY A 80 30.01 11.83 0.11
CA GLY A 80 29.99 13.22 -0.33
C GLY A 80 29.82 14.20 0.84
N THR A 81 29.35 15.39 0.51
CA THR A 81 29.11 16.48 1.48
C THR A 81 27.64 16.86 1.44
N GLY A 82 27.08 17.26 2.58
CA GLY A 82 25.70 17.72 2.70
C GLY A 82 24.93 17.01 3.81
N PRO A 83 23.62 17.30 3.97
CA PRO A 83 22.83 16.89 5.12
C PRO A 83 22.66 15.37 5.26
N THR A 84 22.78 14.63 4.16
CA THR A 84 22.60 13.17 4.13
C THR A 84 23.92 12.41 4.00
N ALA A 85 25.07 13.11 4.02
CA ALA A 85 26.37 12.45 4.00
C ALA A 85 26.54 11.57 5.25
N GLY A 86 27.02 10.34 5.06
CA GLY A 86 27.14 9.34 6.11
C GLY A 86 25.83 8.62 6.46
N PHE A 87 24.68 9.03 5.89
CA PHE A 87 23.42 8.34 6.16
C PHE A 87 23.38 6.97 5.47
N ALA A 88 22.96 5.96 6.21
CA ALA A 88 22.62 4.63 5.72
C ALA A 88 21.46 4.09 6.56
N LEU A 89 20.59 3.29 5.95
CA LEU A 89 19.64 2.50 6.71
C LEU A 89 20.34 1.29 7.32
N THR A 90 19.83 0.82 8.43
CA THR A 90 20.16 -0.48 9.02
C THR A 90 19.13 -1.53 8.57
N HIS A 91 19.51 -2.80 8.65
CA HIS A 91 18.56 -3.89 8.37
C HIS A 91 17.44 -3.92 9.42
N GLU A 92 17.75 -3.61 10.68
CA GLU A 92 16.79 -3.58 11.78
C GLU A 92 15.71 -2.51 11.59
N GLU A 93 16.07 -1.30 11.12
CA GLU A 93 15.10 -0.26 10.79
C GLU A 93 14.12 -0.70 9.70
N VAL A 94 14.62 -1.40 8.68
CA VAL A 94 13.78 -1.90 7.59
C VAL A 94 12.85 -3.01 8.08
N GLU A 95 13.35 -3.97 8.86
CA GLU A 95 12.52 -5.06 9.41
C GLU A 95 11.45 -4.52 10.38
N SER A 96 11.80 -3.56 11.23
CA SER A 96 10.85 -2.89 12.14
C SER A 96 9.77 -2.10 11.38
N ALA A 97 10.15 -1.44 10.28
CA ALA A 97 9.19 -0.76 9.40
C ALA A 97 8.24 -1.76 8.70
N LEU A 98 8.75 -2.91 8.25
CA LEU A 98 7.93 -3.98 7.68
C LEU A 98 6.93 -4.55 8.70
N ASP A 99 7.37 -4.83 9.93
CA ASP A 99 6.50 -5.32 11.01
C ASP A 99 5.38 -4.33 11.31
N THR A 100 5.73 -3.05 11.41
CA THR A 100 4.77 -1.97 11.63
C THR A 100 3.76 -1.91 10.47
N TYR A 101 4.25 -1.96 9.24
CA TYR A 101 3.39 -1.91 8.06
C TYR A 101 2.44 -3.10 7.97
N TYR A 102 2.93 -4.33 8.18
CA TYR A 102 2.08 -5.53 8.15
C TYR A 102 1.02 -5.48 9.24
N LYS A 103 1.36 -5.03 10.45
CA LYS A 103 0.38 -4.84 11.51
C LYS A 103 -0.71 -3.84 11.12
N LEU A 104 -0.34 -2.71 10.51
CA LEU A 104 -1.29 -1.70 10.03
C LEU A 104 -2.16 -2.21 8.88
N ALA A 105 -1.58 -3.02 7.99
CA ALA A 105 -2.30 -3.65 6.89
C ALA A 105 -3.15 -4.85 7.34
N GLY A 106 -2.99 -5.32 8.58
CA GLY A 106 -3.66 -6.51 9.11
C GLY A 106 -3.17 -7.80 8.44
N TRP A 107 -1.88 -7.89 8.18
CA TRP A 107 -1.19 -9.04 7.62
C TRP A 107 -0.42 -9.80 8.71
N THR A 108 -0.11 -11.07 8.46
CA THR A 108 0.78 -11.87 9.31
C THR A 108 2.22 -11.37 9.22
N ASN A 109 3.09 -11.86 10.11
CA ASN A 109 4.51 -11.50 10.09
C ASN A 109 5.23 -11.95 8.80
N ASP A 110 4.69 -12.97 8.10
CA ASP A 110 5.19 -13.42 6.79
C ASP A 110 4.67 -12.58 5.62
N GLY A 111 3.88 -11.54 5.92
CA GLY A 111 3.32 -10.61 4.95
C GLY A 111 2.11 -11.17 4.20
N VAL A 112 1.36 -12.10 4.79
CA VAL A 112 0.15 -12.67 4.19
C VAL A 112 -1.10 -12.00 4.80
N PRO A 113 -2.05 -11.48 4.00
CA PRO A 113 -3.29 -10.92 4.52
C PRO A 113 -4.07 -11.93 5.38
N THR A 114 -4.54 -11.51 6.54
CA THR A 114 -5.35 -12.38 7.41
C THR A 114 -6.77 -12.54 6.86
N ARG A 115 -7.46 -13.64 7.21
CA ARG A 115 -8.87 -13.84 6.85
C ARG A 115 -9.75 -12.70 7.36
N ASP A 116 -9.52 -12.23 8.58
CA ASP A 116 -10.25 -11.11 9.17
C ASP A 116 -10.06 -9.81 8.37
N THR A 117 -8.84 -9.53 7.91
CA THR A 117 -8.55 -8.39 7.02
C THR A 117 -9.27 -8.52 5.69
N LEU A 118 -9.23 -9.70 5.06
CA LEU A 118 -9.93 -9.91 3.79
C LEU A 118 -11.45 -9.76 3.95
N LYS A 119 -12.01 -10.28 5.04
CA LYS A 119 -13.42 -10.10 5.39
C LYS A 119 -13.78 -8.63 5.64
N LYS A 120 -12.96 -7.91 6.41
CA LYS A 120 -13.14 -6.47 6.67
C LYS A 120 -13.22 -5.65 5.38
N HIS A 121 -12.52 -6.08 4.33
CA HIS A 121 -12.44 -5.40 3.04
C HIS A 121 -13.34 -6.04 1.97
N ASP A 122 -14.34 -6.83 2.37
CA ASP A 122 -15.35 -7.49 1.51
C ASP A 122 -14.78 -8.44 0.43
N VAL A 123 -13.63 -9.04 0.70
CA VAL A 123 -12.95 -9.99 -0.20
C VAL A 123 -12.56 -11.28 0.52
N GLU A 124 -13.39 -11.73 1.47
CA GLU A 124 -13.18 -12.98 2.22
C GLU A 124 -12.98 -14.20 1.32
N TRP A 125 -13.67 -14.23 0.16
CA TRP A 125 -13.52 -15.28 -0.85
C TRP A 125 -12.07 -15.46 -1.30
N ALA A 126 -11.26 -14.39 -1.31
CA ALA A 126 -9.86 -14.45 -1.74
C ALA A 126 -8.98 -15.26 -0.78
N ALA A 127 -9.46 -15.56 0.44
CA ALA A 127 -8.75 -16.39 1.39
C ALA A 127 -8.53 -17.84 0.90
N GLU A 128 -9.31 -18.31 -0.08
CA GLU A 128 -9.12 -19.63 -0.69
C GLU A 128 -7.83 -19.75 -1.51
N TYR A 129 -7.26 -18.62 -1.94
CA TYR A 129 -6.02 -18.56 -2.72
C TYR A 129 -4.78 -18.34 -1.85
N LEU A 130 -4.95 -18.20 -0.53
CA LEU A 130 -3.81 -18.05 0.37
C LEU A 130 -3.03 -19.37 0.44
N PRO A 131 -1.70 -19.31 0.59
CA PRO A 131 -0.89 -20.50 0.83
C PRO A 131 -1.36 -21.21 2.11
N ALA A 132 -1.24 -22.54 2.10
CA ALA A 132 -1.63 -23.42 3.22
C ALA A 132 -0.79 -23.19 4.48
#